data_AF-A0A838JY28-F1
#
_entry.id   AF-A0A838JY28-F1
#
_cell.length_a   1.000
_cell.length_b   1.000
_cell.length_c   1.000
_cell.angle_alpha   90.00
_cell.angle_beta   90.00
_cell.angle_gamma   90.00
#
_symmetry.space_group_name_H-M   'P 1'
#
loop_
_entity.id
_entity.type
_entity.pdbx_description
1 polymer ?
#
loop_
_entity_poly.entity_id
_entity_poly.type
_entity_poly.pdbx_seq_one_letter_code
_entity_poly.pdbx_strand_id
1 'polypeptide(L)' 'MKLVYLDNAATSQKPWQVLDTLNEYYEEHNANIHRGVHRLAEEATALYEG' A
#
# COMPACT_ATOMS: atom_id res chain seq x y z
N MET A 1 -23.02 -10.60 -18.44
CA MET A 1 -23.74 -9.66 -17.55
C MET A 1 -22.70 -8.77 -16.87
N LYS A 2 -22.95 -7.47 -16.68
CA LYS A 2 -22.00 -6.52 -16.08
C LYS A 2 -22.15 -6.52 -14.56
N LEU A 3 -21.05 -6.43 -13.82
CA LEU A 3 -21.07 -6.29 -12.35
C LEU A 3 -21.74 -4.96 -11.96
N VAL A 4 -22.67 -5.01 -11.02
CA VAL A 4 -23.27 -3.84 -10.37
C VAL A 4 -23.01 -3.98 -8.87
N TYR A 5 -22.07 -3.21 -8.34
CA TYR A 5 -21.62 -3.30 -6.96
C TYR A 5 -22.23 -2.15 -6.14
N LEU A 6 -23.15 -2.47 -5.24
CA LEU A 6 -23.88 -1.48 -4.41
C LEU A 6 -23.67 -1.71 -2.90
N ASP A 7 -22.65 -2.48 -2.51
CA ASP A 7 -22.35 -2.82 -1.11
C ASP A 7 -21.15 -2.03 -0.54
N ASN A 8 -21.00 -0.78 -0.97
CA ASN A 8 -19.87 0.08 -0.59
C ASN A 8 -19.78 0.35 0.92
N ALA A 9 -20.91 0.22 1.63
CA ALA A 9 -20.99 0.40 3.08
C ALA A 9 -20.27 -0.73 3.85
N ALA A 10 -20.24 -1.95 3.31
CA ALA A 10 -19.49 -3.06 3.90
C ALA A 10 -18.00 -2.97 3.54
N THR A 11 -17.68 -2.72 2.28
CA THR A 11 -16.32 -2.45 1.80
C THR A 11 -16.35 -1.80 0.43
N SER A 12 -15.28 -1.12 0.03
CA SER A 12 -15.16 -0.50 -1.29
C SER A 12 -14.03 -1.15 -2.09
N GLN A 13 -14.25 -1.25 -3.41
CA GLN A 13 -13.20 -1.59 -4.38
C GLN A 13 -12.05 -0.58 -4.27
N LYS A 14 -10.83 -1.01 -4.60
CA LYS A 14 -9.65 -0.15 -4.53
C LYS A 14 -9.38 0.46 -5.91
N PRO A 15 -9.21 1.79 -6.02
CA PRO A 15 -8.71 2.41 -7.24
C PRO A 15 -7.31 1.88 -7.59
N TRP A 16 -6.95 1.93 -8.86
CA TRP A 16 -5.63 1.51 -9.34
C TRP A 16 -4.49 2.20 -8.59
N GLN A 17 -4.61 3.50 -8.35
CA GLN A 17 -3.59 4.26 -7.62
C GLN A 17 -3.30 3.69 -6.23
N VAL A 18 -4.32 3.17 -5.53
CA VAL A 18 -4.11 2.55 -4.21
C VAL A 18 -3.38 1.21 -4.33
N LEU A 19 -3.70 0.44 -5.36
CA LEU A 19 -3.05 -0.85 -5.61
C LEU A 19 -1.60 -0.66 -6.04
N ASP A 20 -1.35 0.30 -6.92
CA ASP A 20 -0.02 0.59 -7.47
C ASP A 20 0.93 1.05 -6.36
N THR A 21 0.50 1.95 -5.47
CA THR A 21 1.32 2.37 -4.31
C THR A 21 1.65 1.21 -3.38
N LEU A 22 0.70 0.31 -3.12
CA LEU A 22 0.98 -0.89 -2.32
C LEU A 22 1.96 -1.81 -3.04
N ASN A 23 1.81 -1.98 -4.35
CA ASN A 23 2.66 -2.83 -5.14
C ASN A 23 4.11 -2.31 -5.16
N GLU A 24 4.30 -1.02 -5.46
CA GLU A 24 5.60 -0.34 -5.44
C GLU A 24 6.29 -0.48 -4.08
N TYR A 25 5.56 -0.25 -2.99
CA TYR A 25 6.10 -0.45 -1.64
C TYR A 25 6.62 -1.88 -1.44
N TYR A 26 5.84 -2.90 -1.81
CA TYR A 26 6.21 -4.29 -1.59
C TYR A 26 7.31 -4.79 -2.54
N GLU A 27 7.39 -4.24 -3.74
CA GLU A 27 8.41 -4.59 -4.73
C GLU A 27 9.75 -3.91 -4.44
N GLU A 28 9.75 -2.64 -4.03
CA GLU A 28 10.96 -1.81 -3.99
C GLU A 28 11.40 -1.43 -2.57
N HIS A 29 10.45 -1.28 -1.63
CA HIS A 29 10.71 -0.65 -0.33
C HIS A 29 10.37 -1.53 0.87
N ASN A 30 10.10 -2.82 0.66
CA ASN A 30 9.63 -3.69 1.73
C ASN A 30 10.69 -3.89 2.82
N ALA A 31 10.47 -3.26 3.97
CA ALA A 31 11.26 -3.45 5.17
C ALA A 31 10.42 -3.21 6.44
N ASN A 32 10.97 -3.62 7.57
CA ASN A 32 10.35 -3.38 8.86
C ASN A 32 10.49 -1.90 9.26
N ILE A 33 9.38 -1.19 9.32
CA ILE A 33 9.31 0.17 9.83
C ILE A 33 9.72 0.20 11.31
N HIS A 34 10.55 1.17 11.71
CA HIS A 34 11.11 1.31 13.07
C HIS A 34 12.12 0.27 13.56
N ARG A 35 12.56 -0.70 12.74
CA ARG A 35 13.47 -1.78 13.19
C ARG A 35 14.67 -2.03 12.29
N GLY A 36 15.12 -1.03 11.53
CA GLY A 36 16.34 -1.11 10.74
C GLY A 36 17.06 0.24 10.64
N VAL A 37 18.39 0.18 10.59
CA VAL A 37 19.29 1.33 10.33
C VAL A 37 19.84 1.32 8.90
N HIS A 38 19.21 0.51 8.02
CA HIS A 38 19.62 0.33 6.65
C HIS A 38 18.62 1.01 5.71
N ARG A 39 19.09 1.41 4.53
CA ARG A 39 18.36 2.20 3.53
C ARG A 39 16.89 1.81 3.36
N LEU A 40 16.58 0.53 3.10
CA LEU A 40 15.19 0.10 2.88
C LEU A 40 14.29 0.31 4.11
N ALA A 41 14.81 0.21 5.34
CA ALA A 41 14.03 0.46 6.55
C ALA A 41 13.74 1.96 6.75
N GLU A 42 14.68 2.82 6.37
CA GLU A 42 14.48 4.27 6.36
C GLU A 42 13.44 4.66 5.29
N GLU A 43 13.57 4.14 4.07
CA GLU A 43 12.60 4.35 2.97
C GLU A 43 11.20 3.84 3.34
N ALA A 44 11.09 2.63 3.89
CA ALA A 44 9.82 2.07 4.34
C ALA A 44 9.15 2.92 5.41
N THR A 45 9.93 3.40 6.38
CA THR A 45 9.41 4.25 7.47
C THR A 45 8.93 5.58 6.91
N ALA A 46 9.70 6.21 6.01
CA ALA A 46 9.32 7.47 5.38
C ALA A 46 8.04 7.33 4.53
N LEU A 47 7.88 6.24 3.78
CA LEU A 47 6.67 5.99 2.98
C LEU A 47 5.42 5.69 3.83
N TYR A 48 5.61 5.10 5.01
CA TYR A 48 4.50 4.76 5.91
C TYR A 48 4.07 5.93 6.81
N GLU A 49 5.02 6.75 7.27
CA GLU A 49 4.76 7.84 8.23
C GLU A 49 4.71 9.24 7.60
N GLY A 50 5.18 9.40 6.36
CA GLY A 50 5.24 10.68 5.64
C GLY A 50 3.90 11.23 5.18
#